data_AF-A0A1C5UMZ0-F1
#
_entry.id   AF-A0A1C5UMZ0-F1
#
_cell.length_a   1.000
_cell.length_b   1.000
_cell.length_c   1.000
_cell.angle_alpha   90.00
_cell.angle_beta   90.00
_cell.angle_gamma   90.00
#
_symmetry.space_group_name_H-M   'P 1'
#
loop_
_entity.id
_entity.type
_entity.pdbx_description
1 polymer ?
#
loop_
_entity_poly.entity_id
_entity_poly.type
_entity_poly.pdbx_seq_one_letter_code
_entity_poly.pdbx_strand_id
1 'polypeptide(L)'
;MKIAVTYDNGNVFQHFGRTEFFKVYEVEDSKVVSSEVIASNGVGHGALAGLLSGQSVDVLICGGIGGGAQAALQEAGVELCAGASGDTDKAVEAYLRGELVSTGANCDHHHEEGHSCGHHGEGHSCSDSCGGGCGSGTALTGRNVGKTCRTHYRGTFNDGTQFDSSYDRGEPLEFVCGAGQMIRGFDAAVADMEVGQTVNVHLMPEEAYGMPDPNAVFTVEIANLPGAEKLEVGQQAYLSNQNGQPFPVKVTAKDASTITFDANHEMAGKELNFQIELVEVK
;
A
#
# COMPACT_ATOMS: atom_id res chain seq x y z
N MET A 1 -10.06 -34.71 -5.29
CA MET A 1 -9.23 -33.60 -5.82
C MET A 1 -9.16 -32.50 -4.79
N LYS A 2 -8.04 -31.81 -4.68
CA LYS A 2 -7.86 -30.69 -3.74
C LYS A 2 -7.79 -29.38 -4.50
N ILE A 3 -8.66 -28.44 -4.12
CA ILE A 3 -8.75 -27.12 -4.75
C ILE A 3 -8.33 -26.09 -3.71
N ALA A 4 -7.25 -25.36 -3.95
CA ALA A 4 -6.88 -24.22 -3.14
C ALA A 4 -7.46 -22.93 -3.72
N VAL A 5 -7.95 -22.05 -2.86
CA VAL A 5 -8.45 -20.73 -3.22
C VAL A 5 -7.77 -19.69 -2.36
N THR A 6 -7.37 -18.57 -2.96
CA THR A 6 -6.87 -17.43 -2.17
C THR A 6 -8.01 -16.89 -1.30
N TYR A 7 -7.79 -16.79 0.01
CA TYR A 7 -8.84 -16.44 0.97
C TYR A 7 -8.52 -15.12 1.65
N ASP A 8 -9.47 -14.18 1.62
CA ASP A 8 -9.44 -12.96 2.40
C ASP A 8 -10.85 -12.64 2.89
N ASN A 9 -11.08 -12.81 4.19
CA ASN A 9 -12.34 -12.46 4.88
C ASN A 9 -13.63 -12.95 4.15
N GLY A 10 -13.60 -14.15 3.57
CA GLY A 10 -14.73 -14.75 2.84
C GLY A 10 -14.69 -14.60 1.32
N ASN A 11 -13.79 -13.78 0.78
CA ASN A 11 -13.67 -13.50 -0.65
C ASN A 11 -12.36 -13.99 -1.25
N VAL A 12 -12.36 -14.18 -2.58
CA VAL A 12 -11.19 -14.54 -3.38
C VAL A 12 -10.26 -13.35 -3.50
N PHE A 13 -9.08 -13.48 -2.91
CA PHE A 13 -8.08 -12.42 -2.94
C PHE A 13 -7.48 -12.26 -4.36
N GLN A 14 -7.40 -11.01 -4.82
CA GLN A 14 -7.01 -10.70 -6.20
C GLN A 14 -5.50 -10.69 -6.42
N HIS A 15 -4.66 -10.71 -5.38
CA HIS A 15 -3.20 -10.67 -5.53
C HIS A 15 -2.54 -11.87 -4.86
N PHE A 16 -2.28 -12.94 -5.61
CA PHE A 16 -1.65 -14.16 -5.08
C PHE A 16 -0.38 -13.87 -4.27
N GLY A 17 0.44 -12.91 -4.71
CA GLY A 17 1.70 -12.53 -4.08
C GLY A 17 1.64 -11.84 -2.72
N ARG A 18 0.44 -11.46 -2.27
CA ARG A 18 0.21 -10.74 -1.00
C ARG A 18 -0.80 -11.44 -0.10
N THR A 19 -1.29 -12.62 -0.49
CA THR A 19 -2.27 -13.34 0.32
C THR A 19 -1.59 -14.09 1.47
N GLU A 20 -2.12 -13.88 2.66
CA GLU A 20 -1.64 -14.53 3.88
C GLU A 20 -2.41 -15.82 4.17
N PHE A 21 -3.54 -16.05 3.50
CA PHE A 21 -4.43 -17.18 3.76
C PHE A 21 -4.92 -17.86 2.48
N PHE A 22 -4.96 -19.19 2.52
CA PHE A 22 -5.48 -20.04 1.47
C PHE A 22 -6.57 -20.93 2.08
N LYS A 23 -7.71 -21.01 1.42
CA LYS A 23 -8.75 -21.98 1.78
C LYS A 23 -8.63 -23.17 0.85
N VAL A 24 -8.25 -24.32 1.39
CA VAL A 24 -8.12 -25.59 0.67
C VAL A 24 -9.41 -26.37 0.85
N TYR A 25 -9.98 -26.80 -0.26
CA TYR A 25 -11.20 -27.59 -0.34
C TYR A 25 -10.86 -28.98 -0.82
N GLU A 26 -11.32 -30.00 -0.09
CA GLU A 26 -11.28 -31.37 -0.57
C GLU A 26 -12.60 -31.69 -1.25
N VAL A 27 -12.53 -32.10 -2.52
CA VAL A 27 -13.69 -32.44 -3.34
C VAL A 27 -13.66 -33.92 -3.70
N GLU A 28 -14.75 -34.62 -3.41
CA GLU A 28 -15.05 -35.99 -3.86
C GLU A 28 -16.40 -35.99 -4.59
N ASP A 29 -16.51 -36.71 -5.70
CA ASP A 29 -17.75 -36.82 -6.51
C ASP A 29 -18.41 -35.46 -6.86
N SER A 30 -17.58 -34.48 -7.23
CA SER A 30 -18.01 -33.10 -7.56
C SER A 30 -18.71 -32.35 -6.41
N LYS A 31 -18.48 -32.75 -5.16
CA LYS A 31 -18.95 -32.05 -3.96
C LYS A 31 -17.81 -31.78 -2.99
N VAL A 32 -17.85 -30.60 -2.36
CA VAL A 32 -16.91 -30.24 -1.29
C VAL A 32 -17.21 -31.10 -0.05
N VAL A 33 -16.23 -31.88 0.40
CA VAL A 33 -16.31 -32.75 1.58
C VAL A 33 -15.75 -32.04 2.81
N SER A 34 -14.68 -31.26 2.64
CA SER A 34 -14.04 -30.50 3.71
C SER A 34 -13.46 -29.19 3.16
N SER A 35 -13.34 -28.19 4.04
CA SER A 35 -12.62 -26.94 3.74
C SER A 35 -11.79 -26.53 4.93
N GLU A 36 -10.51 -26.26 4.72
CA GLU A 36 -9.57 -25.82 5.75
C GLU A 36 -8.89 -24.51 5.33
N VAL A 37 -8.70 -23.58 6.26
CA VAL A 37 -7.97 -22.33 6.01
C VAL A 37 -6.55 -22.46 6.55
N ILE A 38 -5.58 -22.21 5.68
CA ILE A 38 -4.16 -22.40 5.92
C ILE A 38 -3.47 -21.06 5.74
N ALA A 39 -2.64 -20.67 6.71
CA ALA A 39 -1.84 -19.47 6.60
C ALA A 39 -0.54 -19.75 5.81
N SER A 40 -0.14 -18.80 4.97
CA SER A 40 1.13 -18.89 4.23
C SER A 40 2.36 -18.59 5.07
N ASN A 41 2.19 -18.21 6.34
CA ASN A 41 3.26 -17.89 7.30
C ASN A 41 4.31 -16.91 6.76
N GLY A 42 3.92 -15.95 5.92
CA GLY A 42 4.81 -14.91 5.39
C GLY A 42 5.79 -15.40 4.31
N VAL A 43 5.53 -16.55 3.71
CA VAL A 43 6.42 -17.16 2.72
C VAL A 43 6.25 -16.46 1.36
N GLY A 44 7.33 -15.88 0.84
CA GLY A 44 7.34 -15.13 -0.42
C GLY A 44 6.99 -15.97 -1.67
N HIS A 45 6.77 -15.27 -2.79
CA HIS A 45 6.24 -15.75 -4.08
C HIS A 45 6.73 -17.14 -4.56
N GLY A 46 7.99 -17.51 -4.31
CA GLY A 46 8.56 -18.79 -4.77
C GLY A 46 8.26 -19.99 -3.89
N ALA A 47 8.01 -19.82 -2.59
CA ALA A 47 7.85 -20.93 -1.66
C ALA A 47 6.39 -21.28 -1.35
N LEU A 48 5.44 -20.44 -1.79
CA LEU A 48 4.00 -20.76 -1.83
C LEU A 48 3.68 -21.94 -2.75
N ALA A 49 4.30 -22.00 -3.94
CA ALA A 49 4.13 -23.12 -4.87
C ALA A 49 4.63 -24.44 -4.26
N GLY A 50 5.73 -24.39 -3.49
CA GLY A 50 6.24 -25.55 -2.75
C GLY A 50 5.30 -26.02 -1.63
N LEU A 51 4.64 -25.08 -0.93
CA LEU A 51 3.66 -25.41 0.10
C LEU A 51 2.40 -26.06 -0.51
N LEU A 52 1.90 -25.53 -1.63
CA LEU A 52 0.75 -26.08 -2.34
C LEU A 52 1.05 -27.46 -2.94
N SER A 53 2.24 -27.66 -3.50
CA SER A 53 2.72 -28.97 -3.96
C SER A 53 2.84 -29.97 -2.80
N GLY A 54 3.40 -29.54 -1.67
CA GLY A 54 3.52 -30.37 -0.45
C GLY A 54 2.16 -30.79 0.13
N GLN A 55 1.09 -30.05 -0.13
CA GLN A 55 -0.28 -30.38 0.30
C GLN A 55 -1.07 -31.19 -0.73
N SER A 56 -0.45 -31.58 -1.85
CA SER A 56 -1.11 -32.31 -2.94
C SER A 56 -2.35 -31.57 -3.48
N VAL A 57 -2.22 -30.26 -3.68
CA VAL A 57 -3.26 -29.44 -4.32
C VAL A 57 -3.24 -29.70 -5.83
N ASP A 58 -4.38 -30.09 -6.39
CA ASP A 58 -4.53 -30.34 -7.83
C ASP A 58 -4.82 -29.05 -8.60
N VAL A 59 -5.61 -28.14 -7.99
CA VAL A 59 -6.12 -26.93 -8.65
C VAL A 59 -5.95 -25.72 -7.73
N LEU A 60 -5.47 -24.60 -8.27
CA LEU A 60 -5.43 -23.31 -7.58
C LEU A 60 -6.36 -22.30 -8.28
N ILE A 61 -7.28 -21.72 -7.53
CA ILE A 61 -8.16 -20.63 -7.98
C ILE A 61 -7.67 -19.31 -7.34
N CYS A 62 -7.39 -18.31 -8.17
CA CYS A 62 -6.98 -16.98 -7.72
C CYS A 62 -7.52 -15.89 -8.65
N GLY A 63 -7.58 -14.65 -8.16
CA GLY A 63 -7.89 -13.51 -9.03
C GLY A 63 -6.75 -13.20 -9.99
N GLY A 64 -5.67 -12.62 -9.46
CA GLY A 64 -4.48 -12.24 -10.21
C GLY A 64 -3.22 -12.92 -9.69
N ILE A 65 -2.37 -13.34 -10.62
CA ILE A 65 -1.12 -14.04 -10.34
C ILE A 65 -0.04 -13.58 -11.32
N GLY A 66 1.14 -13.25 -10.79
CA GLY A 66 2.28 -12.83 -11.60
C GLY A 66 2.94 -14.01 -12.32
N GLY A 67 3.57 -13.74 -13.48
CA GLY A 67 4.14 -14.79 -14.35
C GLY A 67 5.16 -15.71 -13.65
N GLY A 68 5.95 -15.20 -12.70
CA GLY A 68 6.88 -16.02 -11.92
C GLY A 68 6.20 -17.07 -11.04
N ALA A 69 5.02 -16.76 -10.47
CA ALA A 69 4.24 -17.71 -9.67
C ALA A 69 3.47 -18.69 -10.56
N GLN A 70 3.01 -18.25 -11.75
CA GLN A 70 2.40 -19.13 -12.74
C GLN A 70 3.38 -20.25 -13.15
N ALA A 71 4.63 -19.88 -13.47
CA ALA A 71 5.67 -20.83 -13.84
C ALA A 71 5.95 -21.84 -12.72
N ALA A 72 6.06 -21.39 -11.47
CA ALA A 72 6.32 -22.26 -10.32
C ALA A 72 5.18 -23.25 -10.04
N LEU A 73 3.92 -22.84 -10.24
CA LEU A 73 2.75 -23.72 -10.09
C LEU A 73 2.65 -24.74 -11.21
N GLN A 74 2.95 -24.32 -12.45
CA GLN A 74 2.98 -25.22 -13.59
C GLN A 74 4.09 -26.27 -13.45
N GLU A 75 5.26 -25.89 -12.94
CA GLU A 75 6.36 -26.81 -12.62
C GLU A 75 6.00 -27.77 -11.49
N ALA A 76 5.23 -27.29 -10.50
CA ALA A 76 4.68 -28.10 -9.42
C ALA A 76 3.52 -29.02 -9.85
N GLY A 77 3.03 -28.91 -11.10
CA GLY A 77 1.94 -29.71 -11.63
C GLY A 77 0.54 -29.31 -11.13
N VAL A 78 0.38 -28.08 -10.63
CA VAL A 78 -0.90 -27.56 -10.13
C VAL A 78 -1.64 -26.83 -11.26
N GLU A 79 -2.90 -27.19 -11.51
CA GLU A 79 -3.74 -26.54 -12.50
C GLU A 79 -4.16 -25.15 -11.99
N LEU A 80 -3.85 -24.11 -12.76
CA LEU A 80 -4.12 -22.73 -12.37
C LEU A 80 -5.39 -22.19 -13.04
N CYS A 81 -6.34 -21.73 -12.22
CA CYS A 81 -7.53 -21.00 -12.60
C CYS A 81 -7.42 -19.54 -12.16
N ALA A 82 -6.91 -18.70 -13.06
CA ALA A 82 -6.82 -17.26 -12.85
C ALA A 82 -8.11 -16.54 -13.29
N GLY A 83 -8.39 -15.39 -12.67
CA GLY A 83 -9.53 -14.51 -12.98
C GLY A 83 -10.75 -14.69 -12.08
N ALA A 84 -10.65 -15.47 -11.01
CA ALA A 84 -11.75 -15.63 -10.06
C ALA A 84 -11.88 -14.41 -9.14
N SER A 85 -13.11 -13.91 -8.98
CA SER A 85 -13.42 -12.79 -8.08
C SER A 85 -14.75 -13.03 -7.36
N GLY A 86 -14.91 -12.43 -6.19
CA GLY A 86 -16.09 -12.60 -5.34
C GLY A 86 -15.91 -13.68 -4.28
N ASP A 87 -16.99 -14.39 -3.96
CA ASP A 87 -17.04 -15.34 -2.84
C ASP A 87 -16.24 -16.62 -3.14
N THR A 88 -15.46 -17.09 -2.16
CA THR A 88 -14.64 -18.29 -2.33
C THR A 88 -15.44 -19.55 -2.60
N ASP A 89 -16.62 -19.70 -1.97
CA ASP A 89 -17.44 -20.91 -2.14
C ASP A 89 -18.06 -20.94 -3.55
N LYS A 90 -18.52 -19.78 -4.03
CA LYS A 90 -19.07 -19.64 -5.40
C LYS A 90 -18.02 -19.87 -6.47
N ALA A 91 -16.77 -19.47 -6.23
CA ALA A 91 -15.67 -19.70 -7.17
C ALA A 91 -15.36 -21.19 -7.33
N VAL A 92 -15.37 -21.96 -6.24
CA VAL A 92 -15.21 -23.42 -6.29
C VAL A 92 -16.40 -24.08 -6.99
N GLU A 93 -17.63 -23.67 -6.68
CA GLU A 93 -18.81 -24.17 -7.37
C GLU A 93 -18.77 -23.89 -8.88
N ALA A 94 -18.37 -22.68 -9.28
CA ALA A 94 -18.23 -22.31 -10.69
C ALA A 94 -17.16 -23.14 -11.41
N TYR A 95 -16.06 -23.48 -10.72
CA TYR A 95 -15.04 -24.39 -11.24
C TYR A 95 -15.60 -25.82 -11.41
N LEU A 96 -16.34 -26.33 -10.42
CA LEU A 96 -16.96 -27.67 -10.50
C LEU A 96 -18.03 -27.76 -11.60
N ARG A 97 -18.69 -26.64 -11.94
CA ARG A 97 -19.62 -26.55 -13.08
C ARG A 97 -18.91 -26.40 -14.44
N GLY A 98 -17.59 -26.20 -14.47
CA GLY A 98 -16.81 -25.96 -15.68
C GLY A 98 -17.02 -24.58 -16.30
N GLU A 99 -17.59 -23.63 -15.56
CA GLU A 99 -17.85 -22.26 -16.03
C GLU A 99 -16.63 -21.34 -15.88
N LEU A 100 -15.70 -21.72 -15.01
CA LEU A 100 -14.51 -20.94 -14.69
C LEU A 100 -13.36 -21.32 -15.64
N VAL A 101 -13.32 -20.65 -16.79
CA VAL A 101 -12.23 -20.80 -17.77
C VAL A 101 -11.03 -19.99 -17.27
N SER A 102 -9.87 -20.64 -17.12
CA SER A 102 -8.62 -19.96 -16.76
C SER A 102 -8.36 -18.87 -17.79
N THR A 103 -8.46 -17.60 -17.37
CA THR A 103 -8.24 -16.48 -18.28
C THR A 103 -6.77 -16.21 -18.53
N GLY A 104 -5.87 -17.11 -18.09
CA GLY A 104 -4.42 -17.01 -18.30
C GLY A 104 -3.95 -15.60 -18.02
N ALA A 105 -4.03 -15.16 -16.76
CA ALA A 105 -3.87 -13.77 -16.35
C ALA A 105 -2.69 -13.11 -17.07
N ASN A 106 -3.05 -12.36 -18.11
CA ASN A 106 -2.19 -11.53 -18.91
C ASN A 106 -1.88 -10.29 -18.07
N CYS A 107 -0.78 -10.35 -17.31
CA CYS A 107 -0.08 -9.11 -17.01
C CYS A 107 0.71 -8.77 -18.28
N ASP A 108 0.13 -7.94 -19.14
CA ASP A 108 0.84 -7.29 -20.25
C ASP A 108 2.04 -6.51 -19.69
N HIS A 109 3.19 -7.17 -19.62
CA HIS A 109 4.48 -6.53 -19.41
C HIS A 109 5.42 -6.98 -20.52
N HIS A 110 5.21 -6.42 -21.71
CA HIS A 110 6.10 -6.59 -22.85
C HIS A 110 7.43 -5.85 -22.59
N HIS A 111 8.51 -6.61 -22.37
CA HIS A 111 9.60 -6.71 -23.35
C HIS A 111 10.61 -7.79 -22.92
N GLU A 112 10.71 -8.82 -23.76
CA GLU A 112 11.91 -9.64 -23.92
C GLU A 112 13.09 -8.73 -24.30
N GLU A 113 14.26 -8.93 -23.70
CA GLU A 113 15.49 -9.35 -24.38
C GLU A 113 16.45 -9.96 -23.34
N GLY A 114 17.09 -11.07 -23.73
CA GLY A 114 17.64 -12.04 -22.80
C GLY A 114 18.86 -11.59 -22.00
N HIS A 115 18.91 -12.00 -20.73
CA HIS A 115 20.17 -12.18 -20.03
C HIS A 115 20.30 -13.60 -19.50
N SER A 116 21.01 -14.38 -20.31
CA SER A 116 21.79 -15.54 -19.92
C SER A 116 22.43 -15.35 -18.55
N CYS A 117 22.23 -16.33 -17.67
CA CYS A 117 22.96 -16.47 -16.43
C CYS A 117 24.47 -16.58 -16.72
N GLY A 118 25.18 -15.46 -16.52
CA GLY A 118 26.63 -15.34 -16.66
C GLY A 118 27.24 -14.78 -15.39
N HIS A 119 27.85 -15.67 -14.62
CA HIS A 119 29.12 -15.56 -13.88
C HIS A 119 29.60 -14.22 -13.29
N HIS A 120 30.06 -14.32 -12.04
CA HIS A 120 30.76 -13.32 -11.23
C HIS A 120 31.89 -12.55 -11.95
N GLY A 121 32.00 -11.25 -11.67
CA GLY A 121 33.19 -10.46 -12.03
C GLY A 121 33.03 -8.96 -11.79
N GLU A 122 33.47 -8.51 -10.62
CA GLU A 122 34.14 -7.23 -10.32
C GLU A 122 33.63 -5.91 -10.94
N GLY A 123 33.15 -5.02 -10.05
CA GLY A 123 33.60 -3.63 -10.02
C GLY A 123 32.82 -2.61 -10.84
N HIS A 124 31.61 -2.26 -10.40
CA HIS A 124 31.07 -0.92 -10.67
C HIS A 124 30.34 -0.36 -9.43
N SER A 125 30.88 0.74 -8.93
CA SER A 125 30.26 1.59 -7.92
C SER A 125 29.19 2.46 -8.58
N CYS A 126 27.94 2.22 -8.24
CA CYS A 126 26.88 3.22 -8.34
C CYS A 126 26.28 3.35 -6.93
N SER A 127 26.82 4.32 -6.20
CA SER A 127 26.15 4.94 -5.07
C SER A 127 24.91 5.67 -5.60
N ASP A 128 23.76 5.00 -5.59
CA ASP A 128 22.49 5.71 -5.54
C ASP A 128 21.46 4.86 -4.80
N SER A 129 20.99 5.47 -3.72
CA SER A 129 20.04 4.94 -2.76
C SER A 129 18.67 4.76 -3.40
N CYS A 130 18.30 3.55 -3.82
CA CYS A 130 16.93 3.20 -4.17
C CYS A 130 16.24 2.42 -3.04
N GLY A 131 16.22 3.02 -1.85
CA GLY A 131 15.25 2.68 -0.81
C GLY A 131 13.95 3.42 -1.09
N GLY A 132 12.95 2.73 -1.64
CA GLY A 132 11.64 3.33 -1.88
C GLY A 132 10.60 2.27 -2.15
N GLY A 133 9.87 1.91 -1.09
CA GLY A 133 8.77 0.95 -1.15
C GLY A 133 7.67 1.41 -2.11
N CYS A 134 7.25 0.51 -2.99
CA CYS A 134 6.11 0.71 -3.87
C CYS A 134 4.80 0.51 -3.09
N GLY A 135 4.43 1.55 -2.35
CA GLY A 135 3.07 1.76 -1.85
C GLY A 135 2.10 1.75 -3.02
N SER A 136 1.04 0.97 -2.88
CA SER A 136 -0.03 0.84 -3.88
C SER A 136 -0.85 2.13 -3.88
N GLY A 137 -0.49 3.08 -4.74
CA GLY A 137 -1.26 4.26 -5.04
C GLY A 137 -1.68 4.22 -6.51
N THR A 138 -2.99 4.26 -6.77
CA THR A 138 -3.59 4.55 -8.09
C THR A 138 -2.66 5.44 -8.91
N ALA A 139 -2.21 4.95 -10.08
CA ALA A 139 -1.27 5.68 -10.92
C ALA A 139 -1.84 7.05 -11.26
N LEU A 140 -1.28 8.09 -10.64
CA LEU A 140 -1.50 9.47 -11.05
C LEU A 140 -1.05 9.58 -12.51
N THR A 141 -1.90 10.10 -13.37
CA THR A 141 -1.60 10.33 -14.79
C THR A 141 -1.56 11.82 -15.04
N GLY A 142 -0.50 12.32 -15.68
CA GLY A 142 -0.37 13.73 -16.03
C GLY A 142 0.98 14.02 -16.67
N ARG A 143 1.11 15.18 -17.32
CA ARG A 143 2.30 15.59 -18.08
C ARG A 143 3.56 15.77 -17.22
N ASN A 144 3.37 16.02 -15.93
CA ASN A 144 4.44 16.25 -14.96
C ASN A 144 4.71 15.05 -14.04
N VAL A 145 3.93 13.97 -14.14
CA VAL A 145 4.13 12.78 -13.30
C VAL A 145 5.50 12.17 -13.58
N GLY A 146 6.25 11.87 -12.52
CA GLY A 146 7.61 11.36 -12.57
C GLY A 146 8.70 12.41 -12.84
N LYS A 147 8.33 13.69 -13.01
CA LYS A 147 9.28 14.80 -13.21
C LYS A 147 9.50 15.57 -11.91
N THR A 148 10.66 16.20 -11.82
CA THR A 148 11.00 17.05 -10.68
C THR A 148 10.36 18.42 -10.87
N CYS A 149 9.37 18.73 -10.07
CA CYS A 149 8.62 19.98 -10.13
C CYS A 149 9.07 20.92 -9.02
N ARG A 150 9.25 22.20 -9.34
CA ARG A 150 9.46 23.27 -8.37
C ARG A 150 8.21 24.12 -8.32
N THR A 151 7.54 24.14 -7.17
CA THR A 151 6.29 24.88 -7.01
C THR A 151 6.36 25.84 -5.85
N HIS A 152 5.83 27.04 -6.04
CA HIS A 152 5.37 27.82 -4.91
C HIS A 152 3.96 27.35 -4.51
N TYR A 153 3.70 27.28 -3.22
CA TYR A 153 2.37 27.04 -2.70
C TYR A 153 2.05 27.93 -1.51
N ARG A 154 0.76 28.12 -1.29
CA ARG A 154 0.16 28.72 -0.10
C ARG A 154 -1.01 27.86 0.35
N GLY A 155 -0.89 27.29 1.55
CA GLY A 155 -1.91 26.47 2.20
C GLY A 155 -2.73 27.28 3.20
N THR A 156 -4.05 27.28 3.02
CA THR A 156 -5.01 27.92 3.93
C THR A 156 -6.14 26.97 4.33
N PHE A 157 -6.64 27.10 5.55
CA PHE A 157 -7.87 26.45 5.97
C PHE A 157 -9.11 27.16 5.36
N ASN A 158 -10.29 26.54 5.47
CA ASN A 158 -11.56 27.11 4.98
C ASN A 158 -11.95 28.44 5.67
N ASP A 159 -11.42 28.71 6.85
CA ASP A 159 -11.60 29.99 7.57
C ASP A 159 -10.70 31.11 7.04
N GLY A 160 -9.82 30.81 6.07
CA GLY A 160 -8.82 31.72 5.50
C GLY A 160 -7.51 31.79 6.28
N THR A 161 -7.37 31.06 7.40
CA THR A 161 -6.14 31.00 8.19
C THR A 161 -5.06 30.26 7.41
N GLN A 162 -3.93 30.91 7.19
CA GLN A 162 -2.76 30.31 6.56
C GLN A 162 -2.04 29.39 7.54
N PHE A 163 -1.77 28.15 7.12
CA PHE A 163 -1.03 27.18 7.93
C PHE A 163 0.39 26.94 7.42
N ASP A 164 0.58 27.05 6.11
CA ASP A 164 1.89 26.87 5.49
C ASP A 164 1.98 27.67 4.19
N SER A 165 3.18 28.12 3.85
CA SER A 165 3.47 28.87 2.64
C SER A 165 4.94 28.73 2.28
N SER A 166 5.20 28.35 1.04
CA SER A 166 6.56 28.40 0.48
C SER A 166 7.08 29.83 0.32
N TYR A 167 6.19 30.82 0.15
CA TYR A 167 6.59 32.22 -0.02
C TYR A 167 7.22 32.78 1.26
N ASP A 168 6.78 32.30 2.44
CA ASP A 168 7.34 32.72 3.72
C ASP A 168 8.77 32.18 3.91
N ARG A 169 9.09 31.05 3.26
CA ARG A 169 10.42 30.43 3.27
C ARG A 169 11.35 31.02 2.20
N GLY A 170 10.79 31.73 1.22
CA GLY A 170 11.55 32.38 0.14
C GLY A 170 12.12 31.43 -0.92
N GLU A 171 11.83 30.13 -0.84
CA GLU A 171 12.30 29.13 -1.79
C GLU A 171 11.15 28.22 -2.27
N PRO A 172 11.10 27.88 -3.58
CA PRO A 172 10.08 26.97 -4.10
C PRO A 172 10.34 25.55 -3.61
N LEU A 173 9.25 24.82 -3.35
CA LEU A 173 9.33 23.42 -2.96
C LEU A 173 9.68 22.57 -4.17
N GLU A 174 10.80 21.84 -4.11
CA GLU A 174 11.21 20.86 -5.11
C GLU A 174 10.76 19.47 -4.67
N PHE A 175 9.98 18.78 -5.51
CA PHE A 175 9.49 17.43 -5.26
C PHE A 175 9.26 16.68 -6.58
N VAL A 176 9.21 15.35 -6.53
CA VAL A 176 8.87 14.53 -7.70
C VAL A 176 7.36 14.29 -7.74
N CYS A 177 6.70 14.81 -8.77
CA CYS A 177 5.24 14.70 -8.89
C CYS A 177 4.82 13.23 -9.07
N GLY A 178 3.92 12.73 -8.22
CA GLY A 178 3.43 11.36 -8.26
C GLY A 178 4.34 10.33 -7.60
N ALA A 179 5.45 10.75 -7.00
CA ALA A 179 6.30 9.86 -6.20
C ALA A 179 5.74 9.57 -4.80
N GLY A 180 4.61 10.17 -4.42
CA GLY A 180 4.01 10.02 -3.09
C GLY A 180 4.77 10.76 -1.99
N GLN A 181 5.63 11.71 -2.34
CA GLN A 181 6.32 12.59 -1.39
C GLN A 181 5.38 13.70 -0.87
N MET A 182 4.36 14.06 -1.65
CA MET A 182 3.36 15.06 -1.31
C MET A 182 1.99 14.41 -1.16
N ILE A 183 1.04 15.16 -0.58
CA ILE A 183 -0.35 14.73 -0.48
C ILE A 183 -0.94 14.49 -1.87
N ARG A 184 -1.80 13.49 -1.98
CA ARG A 184 -2.32 13.01 -3.27
C ARG A 184 -2.99 14.11 -4.10
N GLY A 185 -3.76 14.97 -3.46
CA GLY A 185 -4.43 16.09 -4.12
C GLY A 185 -3.48 17.16 -4.64
N PHE A 186 -2.32 17.33 -3.99
CA PHE A 186 -1.28 18.24 -4.45
C PHE A 186 -0.57 17.67 -5.68
N ASP A 187 -0.21 16.38 -5.64
CA ASP A 187 0.36 15.69 -6.79
C ASP A 187 -0.61 15.70 -7.98
N ALA A 188 -1.90 15.45 -7.74
CA ALA A 188 -2.96 15.51 -8.76
C ALA A 188 -3.09 16.90 -9.39
N ALA A 189 -3.03 17.95 -8.58
CA ALA A 189 -3.09 19.32 -9.08
C ALA A 189 -1.91 19.63 -10.00
N VAL A 190 -0.68 19.29 -9.58
CA VAL A 190 0.54 19.61 -10.32
C VAL A 190 0.73 18.70 -11.54
N ALA A 191 0.17 17.49 -11.54
CA ALA A 191 0.28 16.52 -12.62
C ALA A 191 -0.14 17.10 -13.99
N ASP A 192 -1.17 17.96 -14.02
CA ASP A 192 -1.72 18.55 -15.25
C ASP A 192 -1.38 20.03 -15.46
N MET A 193 -0.64 20.66 -14.53
CA MET A 193 -0.27 22.08 -14.61
C MET A 193 0.77 22.39 -15.68
N GLU A 194 0.70 23.59 -16.22
CA GLU A 194 1.73 24.17 -17.08
C GLU A 194 2.73 25.00 -16.28
N VAL A 195 3.98 25.05 -16.74
CA VAL A 195 5.02 25.89 -16.13
C VAL A 195 4.58 27.36 -16.22
N GLY A 196 4.58 28.06 -15.09
CA GLY A 196 4.06 29.42 -14.91
C GLY A 196 2.57 29.50 -14.58
N GLN A 197 1.85 28.37 -14.51
CA GLN A 197 0.44 28.35 -14.16
C GLN A 197 0.25 28.38 -12.64
N THR A 198 -0.76 29.11 -12.19
CA THR A 198 -1.27 29.06 -10.81
C THR A 198 -2.64 28.41 -10.79
N VAL A 199 -2.82 27.42 -9.92
CA VAL A 199 -4.10 26.71 -9.70
C VAL A 199 -4.46 26.79 -8.22
N ASN A 200 -5.74 27.00 -7.94
CA ASN A 200 -6.27 26.87 -6.58
C ASN A 200 -7.04 25.56 -6.50
N VAL A 201 -6.60 24.68 -5.62
CA VAL A 201 -7.26 23.39 -5.35
C VAL A 201 -7.81 23.37 -3.94
N HIS A 202 -9.02 22.85 -3.82
CA HIS A 202 -9.65 22.56 -2.54
C HIS A 202 -9.57 21.05 -2.34
N LEU A 203 -8.81 20.63 -1.33
CA LEU A 203 -8.54 19.23 -1.03
C LEU A 203 -9.36 18.79 0.16
N MET A 204 -10.17 17.75 -0.07
CA MET A 204 -10.85 17.04 1.01
C MET A 204 -9.82 16.29 1.89
N PRO A 205 -10.15 15.97 3.15
CA PRO A 205 -9.24 15.24 4.04
C PRO A 205 -8.66 13.98 3.40
N GLU A 206 -9.48 13.21 2.67
CA GLU A 206 -9.10 11.96 2.00
C GLU A 206 -8.04 12.16 0.90
N GLU A 207 -7.95 13.35 0.32
CA GLU A 207 -6.98 13.73 -0.72
C GLU A 207 -5.75 14.44 -0.14
N ALA A 208 -5.83 14.87 1.13
CA ALA A 208 -4.77 15.56 1.85
C ALA A 208 -4.08 14.65 2.87
N TYR A 209 -4.41 14.81 4.16
CA TYR A 209 -3.78 14.10 5.28
C TYR A 209 -4.59 12.91 5.80
N GLY A 210 -5.63 12.50 5.05
CA GLY A 210 -6.57 11.46 5.43
C GLY A 210 -7.57 11.89 6.50
N MET A 211 -8.47 10.97 6.83
CA MET A 211 -9.30 11.06 8.02
C MET A 211 -8.50 10.68 9.26
N PRO A 212 -8.78 11.28 10.43
CA PRO A 212 -8.15 10.87 11.67
C PRO A 212 -8.42 9.39 11.91
N ASP A 213 -7.35 8.61 12.09
CA ASP A 213 -7.44 7.20 12.40
C ASP A 213 -7.69 7.05 13.90
N PRO A 214 -8.84 6.48 14.32
CA PRO A 214 -9.10 6.23 15.73
C PRO A 214 -8.09 5.23 16.33
N ASN A 215 -7.44 4.39 15.54
CA ASN A 215 -6.39 3.48 16.00
C ASN A 215 -5.04 4.17 16.22
N ALA A 216 -4.84 5.36 15.64
CA ALA A 216 -3.67 6.20 15.93
C ALA A 216 -3.82 6.94 17.27
N VAL A 217 -5.00 6.86 17.91
CA VAL A 217 -5.21 7.28 19.29
C VAL A 217 -5.06 6.07 20.20
N PHE A 218 -4.03 6.08 21.05
CA PHE A 218 -3.75 4.98 21.95
C PHE A 218 -3.44 5.47 23.36
N THR A 219 -3.90 4.69 24.33
CA THR A 219 -3.71 4.97 25.76
C THR A 219 -2.61 4.08 26.30
N VAL A 220 -1.70 4.68 27.06
CA VAL A 220 -0.57 4.00 27.70
C VAL A 220 -0.52 4.36 29.17
N GLU A 221 0.04 3.45 29.96
CA GLU A 221 0.23 3.70 31.38
C GLU A 221 1.43 4.61 31.60
N ILE A 222 1.28 5.58 32.50
CA ILE A 222 2.35 6.52 32.87
C ILE A 222 3.56 5.76 33.44
N ALA A 223 3.32 4.62 34.12
CA ALA A 223 4.36 3.74 34.64
C ALA A 223 5.28 3.15 33.56
N ASN A 224 4.78 2.93 32.34
CA ASN A 224 5.53 2.36 31.23
C ASN A 224 6.32 3.43 30.45
N LEU A 225 6.12 4.72 30.75
CA LEU A 225 6.76 5.83 30.06
C LEU A 225 7.46 6.78 31.05
N PRO A 226 8.76 6.56 31.32
CA PRO A 226 9.52 7.48 32.15
C PRO A 226 9.55 8.88 31.49
N GLY A 227 8.91 9.85 32.14
CA GLY A 227 8.76 11.23 31.64
C GLY A 227 7.32 11.63 31.32
N ALA A 228 6.38 10.68 31.20
CA ALA A 228 4.95 10.97 30.95
C ALA A 228 4.28 11.73 32.11
N GLU A 229 4.82 11.63 33.33
CA GLU A 229 4.34 12.38 34.50
C GLU A 229 4.41 13.91 34.29
N LYS A 230 5.37 14.39 33.49
CA LYS A 230 5.59 15.82 33.22
C LYS A 230 4.81 16.34 32.01
N LEU A 231 4.15 15.46 31.26
CA LEU A 231 3.40 15.87 30.08
C LEU A 231 2.05 16.46 30.47
N GLU A 232 1.67 17.54 29.81
CA GLU A 232 0.37 18.20 29.97
C GLU A 232 -0.57 17.86 28.80
N VAL A 233 -1.88 17.93 29.06
CA VAL A 233 -2.89 17.74 28.01
C VAL A 233 -2.75 18.85 26.97
N GLY A 234 -2.67 18.48 25.70
CA GLY A 234 -2.42 19.37 24.57
C GLY A 234 -0.94 19.52 24.19
N GLN A 235 -0.01 18.99 24.98
CA GLN A 235 1.42 19.05 24.69
C GLN A 235 1.82 18.05 23.60
N GLN A 236 2.70 18.46 22.69
CA GLN A 236 3.36 17.57 21.74
C GLN A 236 4.56 16.90 22.41
N ALA A 237 4.65 15.58 22.27
CA ALA A 237 5.71 14.74 22.80
C ALA A 237 6.27 13.83 21.69
N TYR A 238 7.47 13.30 21.87
CA TYR A 238 8.03 12.30 20.96
C TYR A 238 8.06 10.95 21.67
N LEU A 239 7.39 9.96 21.09
CA LEU A 239 7.46 8.57 21.55
C LEU A 239 8.38 7.77 20.64
N SER A 240 9.01 6.73 21.16
CA SER A 240 9.83 5.83 20.34
C SER A 240 9.00 4.62 19.94
N ASN A 241 8.96 4.28 18.65
CA ASN A 241 8.32 3.05 18.18
C ASN A 241 9.17 1.80 18.53
N GLN A 242 8.68 0.60 18.20
CA GLN A 242 9.40 -0.66 18.44
C GLN A 242 10.79 -0.74 17.76
N ASN A 243 11.03 0.10 16.75
CA ASN A 243 12.29 0.20 16.03
C ASN A 243 13.20 1.32 16.59
N GLY A 244 12.82 1.96 17.70
CA GLY A 244 13.57 3.04 18.34
C GLY A 244 13.51 4.39 17.59
N GLN A 245 12.64 4.52 16.58
CA GLN A 245 12.47 5.77 15.86
C GLN A 245 11.50 6.68 16.62
N PRO A 246 11.89 7.94 16.93
CA PRO A 246 11.00 8.89 17.55
C PRO A 246 9.92 9.33 16.56
N PHE A 247 8.66 9.28 16.97
CA PHE A 247 7.53 9.82 16.24
C PHE A 247 6.79 10.84 17.12
N PRO A 248 6.36 11.97 16.55
CA PRO A 248 5.62 12.99 17.29
C PRO A 248 4.21 12.48 17.60
N VAL A 249 3.74 12.76 18.81
CA VAL A 249 2.37 12.50 19.27
C VAL A 249 1.87 13.68 20.08
N LYS A 250 0.55 13.82 20.16
CA LYS A 250 -0.12 14.85 20.96
C LYS A 250 -0.85 14.22 22.13
N VAL A 251 -0.70 14.78 23.32
CA VAL A 251 -1.46 14.33 24.49
C VAL A 251 -2.89 14.83 24.39
N THR A 252 -3.87 13.93 24.28
CA THR A 252 -5.29 14.31 24.22
C THR A 252 -5.98 14.21 25.57
N ALA A 253 -5.57 13.27 26.40
CA ALA A 253 -6.09 13.10 27.76
C ALA A 253 -5.01 12.57 28.68
N LYS A 254 -5.11 12.92 29.96
CA LYS A 254 -4.23 12.42 31.02
C LYS A 254 -5.06 12.18 32.27
N ASP A 255 -4.99 10.95 32.76
CA ASP A 255 -5.61 10.52 34.01
C ASP A 255 -4.52 10.30 35.08
N ALA A 256 -4.93 9.81 36.26
CA ALA A 256 -4.01 9.56 37.37
C ALA A 256 -3.01 8.41 37.12
N SER A 257 -3.31 7.48 36.21
CA SER A 257 -2.47 6.30 35.90
C SER A 257 -2.22 6.08 34.41
N THR A 258 -3.04 6.67 33.55
CA THR A 258 -3.00 6.52 32.09
C THR A 258 -2.87 7.86 31.39
N ILE A 259 -2.25 7.86 30.21
CA ILE A 259 -2.14 9.01 29.33
C ILE A 259 -2.53 8.56 27.91
N THR A 260 -3.32 9.37 27.24
CA THR A 260 -3.79 9.11 25.87
C THR A 260 -3.02 9.99 24.91
N PHE A 261 -2.42 9.34 23.93
CA PHE A 261 -1.67 9.96 22.86
C PHE A 261 -2.42 9.82 21.55
N ASP A 262 -2.34 10.88 20.75
CA ASP A 262 -2.85 10.93 19.40
C ASP A 262 -1.66 11.10 18.45
N ALA A 263 -1.43 10.09 17.63
CA ALA A 263 -0.40 10.09 16.59
C ALA A 263 -0.92 10.59 15.23
N ASN A 264 -2.17 11.05 15.15
CA ASN A 264 -2.70 11.64 13.94
C ASN A 264 -1.99 12.95 13.59
N HIS A 265 -1.89 13.21 12.30
CA HIS A 265 -1.41 14.50 11.81
C HIS A 265 -2.36 15.61 12.25
N GLU A 266 -1.85 16.79 12.66
CA GLU A 266 -2.70 17.90 13.15
C GLU A 266 -3.69 18.45 12.10
N MET A 267 -3.48 18.06 10.84
CA MET A 267 -4.29 18.41 9.68
C MET A 267 -5.16 17.25 9.17
N ALA A 268 -5.10 16.06 9.78
CA ALA A 268 -5.98 14.96 9.45
C ALA A 268 -7.44 15.34 9.76
N GLY A 269 -8.36 15.02 8.85
CA GLY A 269 -9.78 15.37 8.96
C GLY A 269 -10.14 16.83 8.66
N LYS A 270 -9.17 17.67 8.24
CA LYS A 270 -9.44 19.06 7.85
C LYS A 270 -9.39 19.23 6.34
N GLU A 271 -10.34 20.00 5.82
CA GLU A 271 -10.32 20.48 4.45
C GLU A 271 -9.24 21.55 4.30
N LEU A 272 -8.42 21.42 3.26
CA LEU A 272 -7.28 22.30 3.01
C LEU A 272 -7.40 22.94 1.63
N ASN A 273 -7.18 24.25 1.56
CA ASN A 273 -7.10 24.98 0.30
C ASN A 273 -5.62 25.21 -0.01
N PHE A 274 -5.20 24.85 -1.22
CA PHE A 274 -3.86 25.10 -1.70
C PHE A 274 -3.92 25.96 -2.96
N GLN A 275 -3.24 27.10 -2.92
CA GLN A 275 -2.85 27.84 -4.11
C GLN A 275 -1.47 27.35 -4.51
N ILE A 276 -1.33 26.75 -5.69
CA ILE A 276 -0.10 26.15 -6.20
C ILE A 276 0.29 26.87 -7.48
N GLU A 277 1.54 27.29 -7.57
CA GLU A 277 2.17 27.93 -8.72
C GLU A 277 3.35 27.06 -9.16
N LEU A 278 3.31 26.55 -10.39
CA LEU A 278 4.38 25.73 -10.95
C LEU A 278 5.45 26.64 -11.56
N VAL A 279 6.65 26.65 -10.98
CA VAL A 279 7.74 27.54 -11.40
C VAL A 279 8.62 26.88 -12.46
N GLU A 280 8.93 25.60 -12.27
CA GLU A 280 9.87 24.87 -13.12
C GLU A 280 9.55 23.36 -13.10
N VAL A 281 9.80 22.68 -14.22
CA VAL A 281 9.72 21.21 -14.32
C VAL A 281 11.00 20.72 -15.00
N LYS A 282 11.65 19.73 -14.40
CA LYS A 282 12.87 19.07 -14.91
C LYS A 282 12.59 17.62 -15.28
#